data_AF-A0A6I5CEE4-F1
#
_entry.id   AF-A0A6I5CEE4-F1
#
_cell.length_a   1.000
_cell.length_b   1.000
_cell.length_c   1.000
_cell.angle_alpha   90.00
_cell.angle_beta   90.00
_cell.angle_gamma   90.00
#
_symmetry.space_group_name_H-M   'P 1'
#
loop_
_entity.id
_entity.type
_entity.pdbx_description
1 polymer ?
#
loop_
_entity_poly.entity_id
_entity_poly.type
_entity_poly.pdbx_seq_one_letter_code
_entity_poly.pdbx_strand_id
1 'polypeptide(L)' 'LLGSWKDCGEPERVRALLADRLGGLGVPVAADFGFGHCAGARTMPFGVAAELDADAGILTLDAPALR' A
#
# COMPACT_ATOMS: atom_id res chain seq x y z
N LEU A 1 2.47 3.51 0.21
CA LEU A 1 1.40 2.50 0.07
C LEU A 1 1.98 1.25 -0.58
N LEU A 2 1.77 0.06 -0.02
CA LEU A 2 2.28 -1.19 -0.55
C LEU A 2 1.12 -2.18 -0.74
N GLY A 3 1.11 -2.86 -1.88
CA GLY A 3 0.11 -3.87 -2.23
C GLY A 3 0.64 -5.28 -2.00
N SER A 4 -0.26 -6.25 -1.91
CA SER A 4 0.04 -7.66 -1.68
C SER A 4 1.07 -8.28 -2.65
N TRP A 5 1.81 -9.26 -2.11
CA TRP A 5 2.84 -10.03 -2.79
C TRP A 5 2.40 -11.48 -2.89
N LYS A 6 2.87 -12.17 -3.93
CA LYS A 6 2.63 -13.59 -4.14
C LYS A 6 3.89 -14.24 -4.65
N ASP A 7 4.15 -15.47 -4.22
CA ASP A 7 5.32 -16.26 -4.62
C ASP A 7 6.66 -15.56 -4.31
N CYS A 8 6.71 -14.77 -3.22
CA CYS A 8 7.88 -13.98 -2.79
C CYS A 8 8.58 -14.54 -1.53
N GLY A 9 8.27 -15.79 -1.16
CA GLY A 9 8.72 -16.41 0.09
C GLY A 9 7.79 -16.12 1.28
N GLU A 10 8.30 -16.36 2.49
CA GLU A 10 7.52 -16.21 3.72
C GLU A 10 7.07 -14.76 3.94
N PRO A 11 5.77 -14.50 4.22
CA PRO A 11 5.23 -13.15 4.39
C PRO A 11 6.00 -12.31 5.41
N GLU A 12 6.41 -12.91 6.53
CA GLU A 12 7.15 -12.19 7.58
C GLU A 12 8.55 -11.78 7.14
N ARG A 13 9.20 -12.54 6.25
CA ARG A 13 10.48 -12.12 5.65
C ARG A 13 10.29 -10.94 4.72
N VAL A 14 9.22 -10.93 3.93
CA VAL A 14 8.89 -9.81 3.05
C VAL A 14 8.59 -8.57 3.90
N ARG A 15 7.79 -8.69 4.96
CA ARG A 15 7.49 -7.60 5.89
C ARG A 15 8.74 -7.04 6.56
N ALA A 16 9.62 -7.92 7.07
CA ALA A 16 10.89 -7.51 7.68
C ALA A 16 11.80 -6.78 6.69
N LEU A 17 11.92 -7.27 5.45
CA LEU A 17 12.70 -6.62 4.40
C LEU A 17 12.13 -5.24 4.04
N LEU A 18 10.81 -5.11 3.92
CA LEU A 18 10.18 -3.82 3.62
C LEU A 18 10.38 -2.82 4.77
N ALA A 19 10.27 -3.27 6.02
CA ALA A 19 10.53 -2.45 7.20
C ALA A 19 11.99 -1.98 7.27
N ASP A 20 12.95 -2.87 7.00
CA ASP A 20 14.39 -2.54 6.92
C ASP A 20 14.67 -1.45 5.88
N ARG A 21 14.07 -1.57 4.68
CA ARG A 21 14.37 -0.66 3.57
C ARG A 21 13.61 0.66 3.62
N LEU A 22 12.37 0.65 4.12
CA LEU A 22 11.47 1.79 4.04
C LEU A 22 11.28 2.49 5.39
N GLY A 23 11.44 1.78 6.51
CA GLY A 23 11.14 2.31 7.85
C GLY A 23 12.04 3.48 8.26
N GLY A 24 13.27 3.55 7.73
CA GLY A 24 14.21 4.64 8.00
C GLY A 24 13.98 5.92 7.18
N LEU A 25 13.02 5.94 6.24
CA LEU A 25 12.85 7.05 5.30
C LEU A 25 12.07 8.25 5.86
N GLY A 26 11.49 8.13 7.05
CA GLY A 26 10.73 9.22 7.68
C GLY A 26 9.40 9.54 6.98
N VAL A 27 8.89 8.65 6.13
CA VAL A 27 7.60 8.78 5.45
C VAL A 27 6.62 7.69 5.88
N PRO A 28 5.30 7.96 5.91
CA PRO A 28 4.30 6.93 6.26
C PRO A 28 4.26 5.78 5.26
N VAL A 29 4.23 4.54 5.78
CA VAL A 29 4.15 3.31 4.98
C VAL A 29 3.03 2.42 5.51
N ALA A 30 2.09 2.05 4.65
CA ALA A 30 1.06 1.06 4.92
C ALA A 30 1.17 -0.11 3.92
N ALA A 31 0.99 -1.33 4.40
CA ALA A 31 1.03 -2.57 3.60
C ALA A 31 -0.34 -3.25 3.53
N ASP A 32 -0.47 -4.23 2.63
CA ASP A 32 -1.69 -5.02 2.42
C ASP A 32 -2.94 -4.19 2.11
N PHE A 33 -2.77 -3.12 1.33
CA PHE A 33 -3.83 -2.14 1.05
C PHE A 33 -4.90 -2.61 0.03
N GLY A 34 -5.08 -3.91 -0.13
CA GLY A 34 -6.13 -4.50 -0.97
C GLY A 34 -5.89 -4.44 -2.49
N PHE A 35 -4.68 -4.10 -2.93
CA PHE A 35 -4.23 -4.23 -4.33
C PHE A 35 -2.99 -5.12 -4.42
N GLY A 36 -2.48 -5.37 -5.63
CA GLY A 36 -1.31 -6.21 -5.88
C GLY A 36 -1.68 -7.59 -6.43
N HIS A 37 -0.98 -8.63 -6.00
CA HIS A 37 -1.20 -10.00 -6.48
C HIS A 37 -2.28 -10.80 -5.73
N CYS A 38 -3.03 -10.16 -4.83
CA CYS A 38 -4.16 -10.75 -4.13
C CYS A 38 -5.35 -11.03 -5.06
N ALA A 39 -6.17 -12.00 -4.66
CA ALA A 39 -7.46 -12.23 -5.31
C ALA A 39 -8.38 -11.01 -5.08
N GLY A 40 -9.06 -10.56 -6.13
CA GLY A 40 -9.96 -9.41 -6.04
C GLY A 40 -9.23 -8.09 -5.78
N ALA A 41 -8.01 -7.92 -6.32
CA ALA A 41 -7.26 -6.68 -6.22
C ALA A 41 -8.10 -5.46 -6.62
N ARG A 42 -8.14 -4.46 -5.74
CA ARG A 42 -8.86 -3.20 -5.96
C ARG A 42 -8.19 -2.39 -7.07
N THR A 43 -9.00 -1.72 -7.89
CA THR A 43 -8.52 -0.76 -8.88
C THR A 43 -7.96 0.47 -8.17
N MET A 44 -6.69 0.78 -8.44
CA MET A 44 -6.03 1.96 -7.89
C MET A 44 -6.04 3.10 -8.92
N PRO A 45 -6.67 4.24 -8.63
CA PRO A 45 -6.65 5.37 -9.53
C PRO A 45 -5.30 6.08 -9.48
N PHE A 46 -4.76 6.41 -10.65
CA PHE A 46 -3.53 7.18 -10.78
C PHE A 46 -3.82 8.60 -11.28
N GLY A 47 -3.03 9.57 -10.82
CA GLY A 47 -3.14 10.97 -11.23
C GLY A 47 -4.12 11.82 -10.41
N VAL A 48 -4.71 11.27 -9.36
CA VAL A 48 -5.56 12.00 -8.40
C VAL A 48 -4.80 12.14 -7.07
N ALA A 49 -4.89 13.32 -6.46
CA ALA A 49 -4.32 13.57 -5.14
C ALA A 49 -5.08 12.80 -4.05
N ALA A 50 -4.37 12.37 -3.02
CA ALA A 50 -4.91 11.57 -1.94
C ALA A 50 -4.12 11.76 -0.65
N GLU A 51 -4.82 11.63 0.48
CA GLU A 51 -4.25 11.59 1.81
C GLU A 51 -4.14 10.15 2.31
N LEU A 52 -2.97 9.78 2.82
CA LEU A 52 -2.73 8.50 3.49
C LEU A 52 -2.59 8.72 5.00
N ASP A 53 -3.53 8.19 5.76
CA ASP A 53 -3.38 7.94 7.19
C ASP A 53 -2.88 6.50 7.37
N ALA A 54 -1.59 6.33 7.62
CA ALA A 54 -0.97 5.02 7.75
C ALA A 54 -1.26 4.34 9.10
N ASP A 55 -1.59 5.12 10.14
CA ASP A 55 -1.92 4.60 11.46
C ASP A 55 -3.34 4.03 11.46
N ALA A 56 -4.29 4.73 10.82
CA ALA A 56 -5.66 4.26 10.64
C ALA A 56 -5.80 3.26 9.47
N GLY A 57 -4.83 3.20 8.56
CA GLY A 57 -4.88 2.37 7.36
C GLY A 57 -5.91 2.87 6.33
N ILE A 58 -6.07 4.19 6.21
CA ILE A 58 -7.07 4.83 5.35
C ILE A 58 -6.38 5.64 4.25
N LEU A 59 -6.89 5.51 3.02
CA LEU A 59 -6.52 6.33 1.88
C LEU A 59 -7.77 7.07 1.41
N THR A 60 -7.73 8.40 1.47
CA THR A 60 -8.83 9.27 1.04
C THR A 60 -8.43 9.96 -0.25
N LEU A 61 -9.28 9.90 -1.29
CA LEU A 61 -9.04 10.63 -2.53
C LEU A 61 -9.62 12.04 -2.42
N ASP A 62 -8.85 13.05 -2.84
CA ASP A 62 -9.26 14.45 -2.73
C ASP A 62 -10.35 14.84 -3.75
N ALA A 63 -10.52 14.00 -4.78
CA ALA A 63 -11.55 14.16 -5.81
C ALA A 63 -12.01 12.79 -6.34
N PRO A 64 -13.18 12.71 -7.00
CA PRO A 64 -13.60 11.51 -7.71
C PRO A 64 -12.57 11.08 -8.75
N ALA A 65 -12.25 9.78 -8.77
CA ALA A 65 -11.32 9.20 -9.72
C ALA A 65 -11.90 8.95 -11.12
N LEU A 66 -13.22 9.05 -11.25
CA LEU A 66 -13.96 8.89 -12.50
C LEU A 66 -14.81 10.14 -12.72
N ARG A 67 -14.97 10.52 -13.99
CA ARG A 67 -15.87 11.58 -14.44
C ARG A 67 -17.12 10.99 -15.07
#